data_AF-A0A9X8DPG6-F1
#
_entry.id   AF-A0A9X8DPG6-F1
#
_cell.length_a   1.000
_cell.length_b   1.000
_cell.length_c   1.000
_cell.angle_alpha   90.00
_cell.angle_beta   90.00
_cell.angle_gamma   90.00
#
_symmetry.space_group_name_H-M   'P 1'
#
loop_
_entity.id
_entity.type
_entity.pdbx_description
1 polymer ?
#
loop_
_entity_poly.entity_id
_entity_poly.type
_entity_poly.pdbx_seq_one_letter_code
_entity_poly.pdbx_strand_id
1 'polypeptide(L)'
;FRGILHEGEIDKRVQYTIEGLFAIRKGGFADYPSVHEALDLVDSNDQITHELGLEDDVDVEDKLDVFRVSHEECAHKLLRLNIRPGQEPEICAMLIDCCAQERTYLRYYGLLGQRFCLVQREYQAAFDDSFANQYATIHRLETNKLRNVAKFFAHLLFSDALPWTVFEYIRLNEQETTSSSRIFIKILVQELSEHLGVQKLKLRFLDEFMATTFAGLFPKDNPRNTRFAINFF
;
A
#
# COMPACT_ATOMS: atom_id res chain seq x y z
N PHE A 1 -48.48 19.25 8.80
CA PHE A 1 -49.19 18.83 10.03
C PHE A 1 -50.64 19.27 10.09
N ARG A 2 -51.00 20.56 9.97
CA ARG A 2 -52.43 20.98 9.98
C ARG A 2 -53.26 20.36 8.85
N GLY A 3 -52.75 20.32 7.62
CA GLY A 3 -53.42 19.62 6.52
C GLY A 3 -53.63 18.13 6.79
N ILE A 4 -52.64 17.45 7.39
CA ILE A 4 -52.77 16.03 7.77
C ILE A 4 -53.87 15.79 8.81
N LEU A 5 -54.03 16.69 9.78
CA LEU A 5 -55.07 16.60 10.82
C LEU A 5 -56.47 16.94 10.32
N HIS A 6 -56.60 17.87 9.38
CA HIS A 6 -57.90 18.42 8.96
C HIS A 6 -58.41 17.85 7.65
N GLU A 7 -57.51 17.38 6.77
CA GLU A 7 -57.83 16.95 5.40
C GLU A 7 -57.49 15.46 5.18
N GLY A 8 -56.78 14.81 6.10
CA GLY A 8 -56.40 13.40 6.00
C GLY A 8 -57.30 12.47 6.82
N GLU A 9 -57.68 11.32 6.26
CA GLU A 9 -58.18 10.19 7.06
C GLU A 9 -57.00 9.54 7.80
N ILE A 10 -56.87 9.82 9.10
CA ILE A 10 -55.80 9.29 9.95
C ILE A 10 -56.36 8.54 11.16
N ASP A 11 -55.64 7.51 11.59
CA ASP A 11 -55.99 6.77 12.80
C ASP A 11 -55.82 7.63 14.07
N LYS A 12 -56.59 7.32 15.11
CA LYS A 12 -56.59 8.04 16.40
C LYS A 12 -55.20 8.15 17.01
N ARG A 13 -54.34 7.14 16.86
CA ARG A 13 -52.97 7.19 17.39
C ARG A 13 -52.16 8.31 16.75
N VAL A 14 -52.25 8.47 15.43
CA VAL A 14 -51.52 9.50 14.68
C VAL A 14 -52.06 10.88 15.05
N GLN A 15 -53.38 11.01 15.18
CA GLN A 15 -54.02 12.24 15.62
C GLN A 15 -53.49 12.70 16.98
N TYR A 16 -53.50 11.82 18.00
CA TYR A 16 -53.01 12.16 19.34
C TYR A 16 -51.53 12.56 19.34
N THR A 17 -50.68 11.91 18.53
CA THR A 17 -49.27 12.28 18.43
C THR A 17 -49.08 13.70 17.87
N ILE A 18 -49.83 14.06 16.81
CA ILE A 18 -49.72 15.40 16.21
C ILE A 18 -50.30 16.46 17.15
N GLU A 19 -51.43 16.19 17.82
CA GLU A 19 -52.00 17.08 18.83
C GLU A 19 -51.04 17.32 20.00
N GLY A 20 -50.36 16.26 20.45
CA GLY A 20 -49.28 16.36 21.44
C GLY A 20 -48.14 17.28 20.99
N LEU A 21 -47.69 17.16 19.73
CA LEU A 21 -46.68 18.05 19.15
C LEU A 21 -47.12 19.52 19.17
N PHE A 22 -48.40 19.80 18.87
CA PHE A 22 -48.95 21.15 18.96
C PHE A 22 -49.04 21.66 20.40
N ALA A 23 -49.34 20.81 21.37
CA ALA A 23 -49.32 21.17 22.78
C ALA A 23 -47.90 21.55 23.23
N ILE A 24 -46.88 20.76 22.85
CA ILE A 24 -45.46 21.05 23.14
C ILE A 24 -45.05 22.40 22.53
N ARG A 25 -45.39 22.64 21.25
CA ARG A 25 -45.10 23.92 20.58
C ARG A 25 -45.80 25.10 21.27
N LYS A 26 -47.05 24.93 21.73
CA LYS A 26 -47.79 25.97 22.46
C LYS A 26 -47.17 26.24 23.84
N GLY A 27 -46.60 25.21 24.47
CA GLY A 27 -45.78 25.32 25.67
C GLY A 27 -44.36 25.84 25.44
N GLY A 28 -44.02 26.26 24.21
CA GLY A 28 -42.72 26.85 23.91
C GLY A 28 -41.53 25.88 24.06
N PHE A 29 -41.78 24.57 24.00
CA PHE A 29 -40.75 23.54 24.21
C PHE A 29 -40.09 23.56 25.60
N ALA A 30 -40.81 23.97 26.64
CA ALA A 30 -40.27 24.11 28.01
C ALA A 30 -39.57 22.85 28.54
N ASP A 31 -40.09 21.66 28.23
CA ASP A 31 -39.50 20.36 28.64
C ASP A 31 -38.41 19.84 27.69
N TYR A 32 -38.13 20.55 26.59
CA TYR A 32 -37.20 20.15 25.53
C TYR A 32 -36.18 21.27 25.25
N PRO A 33 -35.27 21.56 26.20
CA PRO A 33 -34.23 22.56 25.99
C PRO A 33 -33.32 22.17 24.82
N SER A 34 -32.86 23.16 24.05
CA SER A 34 -32.02 22.93 22.87
C SER A 34 -30.65 22.32 23.21
N VAL A 35 -30.09 22.72 24.34
CA VAL A 35 -28.84 22.17 24.91
C VAL A 35 -29.06 22.05 26.41
N HIS A 36 -28.74 20.90 26.97
CA HIS A 36 -28.78 20.70 28.42
C HIS A 36 -27.57 21.40 29.07
N GLU A 37 -27.73 22.07 30.21
CA GLU A 37 -26.68 22.89 30.84
C GLU A 37 -25.35 22.13 31.04
N ALA A 38 -25.41 20.88 31.51
CA ALA A 38 -24.23 20.02 31.66
C ALA A 38 -23.50 19.64 30.35
N LEU A 39 -24.11 19.88 29.19
CA LEU A 39 -23.57 19.57 27.86
C LEU A 39 -23.14 20.82 27.09
N ASP A 40 -23.33 22.02 27.65
CA ASP A 40 -22.92 23.30 27.03
C ASP A 40 -21.44 23.58 27.31
N LEU A 41 -20.56 22.82 26.63
CA LEU A 41 -19.12 22.79 26.91
C LEU A 41 -18.27 23.56 25.89
N VAL A 42 -18.84 23.99 24.77
CA VAL A 42 -18.11 24.57 23.62
C VAL A 42 -18.61 25.99 23.36
N ASP A 43 -17.69 26.96 23.38
CA ASP A 43 -18.01 28.36 23.07
C ASP A 43 -18.60 28.48 21.66
N SER A 44 -19.59 29.36 21.51
CA SER A 44 -20.27 29.61 20.22
C SER A 44 -19.32 29.95 19.06
N ASN A 45 -18.16 30.58 19.33
CA ASN A 45 -17.19 30.92 18.28
C ASN A 45 -16.33 29.73 17.85
N ASP A 46 -16.26 28.67 18.66
CA ASP A 46 -15.49 27.46 18.39
C ASP A 46 -16.37 26.32 17.82
N GLN A 47 -17.68 26.54 17.72
CA GLN A 47 -18.61 25.57 17.14
C GLN A 47 -18.47 25.52 15.61
N ILE A 48 -18.29 24.31 15.09
CA ILE A 48 -18.28 24.04 13.65
C ILE A 48 -19.58 23.34 13.28
N THR A 49 -20.45 24.04 12.55
CA THR A 49 -21.72 23.48 12.06
C THR A 49 -21.52 22.89 10.68
N HIS A 50 -21.73 21.59 10.55
CA HIS A 50 -21.68 20.90 9.26
C HIS A 50 -23.06 20.97 8.58
N GLU A 51 -23.10 21.40 7.30
CA GLU A 51 -24.30 21.36 6.47
C GLU A 51 -24.30 20.09 5.63
N LEU A 52 -25.23 19.18 5.91
CA LEU A 52 -25.35 17.89 5.22
C LEU A 52 -26.81 17.68 4.77
N GLY A 53 -26.99 17.26 3.52
CA GLY A 53 -28.25 16.84 2.95
C GLY A 53 -28.58 15.37 3.29
N LEU A 54 -29.86 15.04 3.31
CA LEU A 54 -30.32 13.65 3.56
C LEU A 54 -30.00 12.70 2.40
N GLU A 55 -29.77 13.24 1.21
CA GLU A 55 -29.47 12.49 -0.01
C GLU A 55 -27.99 12.55 -0.38
N ASP A 56 -27.17 13.24 0.42
CA ASP A 56 -25.74 13.38 0.16
C ASP A 56 -25.04 12.03 0.34
N ASP A 57 -24.14 11.70 -0.58
CA ASP A 57 -23.25 10.54 -0.46
C ASP A 57 -22.13 10.89 0.53
N VAL A 58 -22.28 10.44 1.78
CA VAL A 58 -21.31 10.69 2.85
C VAL A 58 -20.27 9.59 2.84
N ASP A 59 -19.00 9.95 2.73
CA ASP A 59 -17.90 9.00 2.94
C ASP A 59 -17.86 8.62 4.43
N VAL A 60 -18.21 7.36 4.70
CA VAL A 60 -18.21 6.79 6.04
C VAL A 60 -16.79 6.51 6.57
N GLU A 61 -15.77 6.56 5.71
CA GLU A 61 -14.37 6.33 6.06
C GLU A 61 -14.14 4.99 6.81
N ASP A 62 -14.91 3.94 6.49
CA ASP A 62 -14.86 2.58 7.10
C ASP A 62 -13.45 1.98 7.21
N LYS A 63 -12.50 2.48 6.40
CA LYS A 63 -11.10 2.08 6.45
C LYS A 63 -10.39 2.52 7.73
N LEU A 64 -10.84 3.60 8.37
CA LEU A 64 -10.30 4.11 9.64
C LEU A 64 -10.69 3.21 10.83
N ASP A 65 -11.78 2.46 10.72
CA ASP A 65 -12.23 1.52 11.75
C ASP A 65 -11.41 0.23 11.79
N VAL A 66 -10.56 0.00 10.78
CA VAL A 66 -9.65 -1.15 10.74
C VAL A 66 -8.29 -0.75 11.30
N PHE A 67 -8.04 -1.11 12.57
CA PHE A 67 -6.71 -1.02 13.17
C PHE A 67 -5.70 -1.90 12.43
N ARG A 68 -5.00 -1.32 11.45
CA ARG A 68 -3.83 -1.94 10.82
C ARG A 68 -2.59 -1.42 11.52
N VAL A 69 -1.82 -2.35 12.08
CA VAL A 69 -0.48 -2.06 12.61
C VAL A 69 0.32 -1.37 11.51
N SER A 70 0.87 -0.20 11.80
CA SER A 70 1.71 0.53 10.83
C SER A 70 3.02 -0.23 10.59
N HIS A 71 3.67 0.01 9.44
CA HIS A 71 4.96 -0.64 9.16
C HIS A 71 6.01 -0.25 10.22
N GLU A 72 5.98 0.99 10.73
CA GLU A 72 6.88 1.42 11.81
C GLU A 72 6.65 0.64 13.09
N GLU A 73 5.39 0.44 13.49
CA GLU A 73 5.05 -0.31 14.69
C GLU A 73 5.45 -1.79 14.55
N CYS A 74 5.23 -2.40 13.38
CA CYS A 74 5.66 -3.76 13.12
C CYS A 74 7.19 -3.91 13.11
N ALA A 75 7.92 -3.01 12.44
CA ALA A 75 9.38 -2.99 12.48
C ALA A 75 9.90 -2.82 13.91
N HIS A 76 9.32 -1.90 14.69
CA HIS A 76 9.68 -1.70 16.08
C HIS A 76 9.44 -2.96 16.94
N LYS A 77 8.28 -3.62 16.77
CA LYS A 77 7.97 -4.87 17.48
C LYS A 77 8.94 -5.99 17.12
N LEU A 78 9.25 -6.17 15.83
CA LEU A 78 10.19 -7.19 15.35
C LEU A 78 11.61 -6.96 15.86
N LEU A 79 12.09 -5.71 15.83
CA LEU A 79 13.43 -5.36 16.33
C LEU A 79 13.56 -5.54 17.85
N ARG A 80 12.45 -5.47 18.60
CA ARG A 80 12.42 -5.74 20.05
C ARG A 80 12.45 -7.22 20.41
N LEU A 81 12.31 -8.14 19.45
CA LEU A 81 12.34 -9.59 19.72
C LEU A 81 13.76 -10.12 20.03
N ASN A 82 14.79 -9.26 20.09
CA ASN A 82 16.19 -9.64 20.29
C ASN A 82 16.58 -10.78 19.33
N ILE A 83 16.39 -10.55 18.04
CA ILE A 83 16.77 -11.47 16.96
C ILE A 83 18.26 -11.82 17.15
N ARG A 84 18.58 -13.12 17.15
CA ARG A 84 19.97 -13.54 17.33
C ARG A 84 20.77 -13.14 16.11
N PRO A 85 22.02 -12.65 16.27
CA PRO A 85 22.90 -12.38 15.14
C PRO A 85 23.00 -13.61 14.22
N GLY A 86 22.80 -13.40 12.93
CA GLY A 86 22.76 -14.45 11.91
C GLY A 86 21.36 -14.97 11.54
N GLN A 87 20.30 -14.52 12.24
CA GLN A 87 18.91 -14.86 11.90
C GLN A 87 18.19 -13.77 11.08
N GLU A 88 18.89 -12.71 10.69
CA GLU A 88 18.39 -11.64 9.83
C GLU A 88 17.84 -12.20 8.49
N PRO A 89 18.49 -13.18 7.83
CA PRO A 89 17.96 -13.79 6.61
C PRO A 89 16.57 -14.44 6.79
N GLU A 90 16.29 -15.03 7.96
CA GLU A 90 14.98 -15.65 8.24
C GLU A 90 13.88 -14.59 8.30
N ILE A 91 14.17 -13.41 8.83
CA ILE A 91 13.23 -12.28 8.86
C ILE A 91 13.00 -11.73 7.44
N CYS A 92 14.07 -11.56 6.67
CA CYS A 92 13.97 -11.14 5.26
C CYS A 92 13.14 -12.14 4.44
N ALA A 93 13.40 -13.44 4.58
CA ALA A 93 12.67 -14.50 3.91
C ALA A 93 11.19 -14.50 4.32
N MET A 94 10.89 -14.44 5.62
CA MET A 94 9.53 -14.34 6.13
C MET A 94 8.78 -13.14 5.53
N LEU A 95 9.40 -11.95 5.48
CA LEU A 95 8.77 -10.76 4.91
C LEU A 95 8.45 -10.93 3.41
N ILE A 96 9.37 -11.52 2.65
CA ILE A 96 9.17 -11.80 1.22
C ILE A 96 8.05 -12.83 1.03
N ASP A 97 8.04 -13.91 1.81
CA ASP A 97 7.04 -14.96 1.72
C ASP A 97 5.63 -14.46 2.08
N CYS A 98 5.51 -13.65 3.14
CA CYS A 98 4.26 -12.97 3.48
C CYS A 98 3.81 -12.06 2.33
N CYS A 99 4.70 -11.23 1.78
CA CYS A 99 4.40 -10.36 0.65
C CYS A 99 3.97 -11.17 -0.60
N ALA A 100 4.59 -12.30 -0.85
CA ALA A 100 4.29 -13.16 -1.99
C ALA A 100 2.90 -13.81 -1.89
N GLN A 101 2.44 -14.13 -0.68
CA GLN A 101 1.15 -14.78 -0.44
C GLN A 101 -0.06 -13.83 -0.55
N GLU A 102 0.15 -12.52 -0.49
CA GLU A 102 -0.94 -11.55 -0.61
C GLU A 102 -1.66 -11.64 -1.97
N ARG A 103 -2.97 -11.40 -1.96
CA ARG A 103 -3.76 -11.36 -3.21
C ARG A 103 -3.29 -10.24 -4.15
N THR A 104 -2.83 -9.13 -3.58
CA THR A 104 -2.29 -7.98 -4.30
C THR A 104 -1.14 -7.40 -3.50
N TYR A 105 -0.14 -6.85 -4.18
CA TYR A 105 0.98 -6.19 -3.53
C TYR A 105 0.52 -5.07 -2.57
N LEU A 106 0.94 -5.19 -1.31
CA LEU A 106 0.75 -4.17 -0.29
C LEU A 106 2.06 -3.42 -0.09
N ARG A 107 2.06 -2.11 -0.35
CA ARG A 107 3.23 -1.21 -0.13
C ARG A 107 3.81 -1.32 1.28
N TYR A 108 2.99 -1.72 2.25
CA TYR A 108 3.39 -2.06 3.61
C TYR A 108 4.65 -2.93 3.69
N TYR A 109 4.76 -3.99 2.87
CA TYR A 109 5.92 -4.87 2.91
C TYR A 109 7.18 -4.19 2.36
N GLY A 110 7.06 -3.40 1.28
CA GLY A 110 8.18 -2.60 0.76
C GLY A 110 8.70 -1.59 1.78
N LEU A 111 7.80 -0.92 2.51
CA LEU A 111 8.15 0.01 3.59
C LEU A 111 8.83 -0.71 4.77
N LEU A 112 8.37 -1.91 5.13
CA LEU A 112 9.04 -2.74 6.13
C LEU A 112 10.45 -3.13 5.70
N GLY A 113 10.61 -3.70 4.49
CA GLY A 113 11.91 -4.08 3.96
C GLY A 113 12.87 -2.88 3.90
N GLN A 114 12.37 -1.72 3.43
CA GLN A 114 13.12 -0.46 3.44
C GLN A 114 13.59 -0.10 4.85
N ARG A 115 12.70 -0.19 5.85
CA ARG A 115 13.05 0.13 7.24
C ARG A 115 14.17 -0.78 7.76
N PHE A 116 14.07 -2.09 7.51
CA PHE A 116 15.10 -3.05 7.93
C PHE A 116 16.45 -2.77 7.27
N CYS A 117 16.49 -2.53 5.95
CA CYS A 117 17.72 -2.18 5.24
C CYS A 117 18.39 -0.91 5.80
N LEU A 118 17.61 0.08 6.22
CA LEU A 118 18.12 1.35 6.75
C LEU A 118 18.54 1.27 8.23
N VAL A 119 18.09 0.25 8.96
CA VAL A 119 18.43 0.05 10.37
C VAL A 119 19.80 -0.62 10.53
N GLN A 120 20.05 -1.71 9.79
CA GLN A 120 21.26 -2.52 9.90
C GLN A 120 21.67 -3.08 8.52
N ARG A 121 22.97 -3.08 8.23
CA ARG A 121 23.51 -3.50 6.93
C ARG A 121 23.36 -4.99 6.67
N GLU A 122 23.27 -5.77 7.73
CA GLU A 122 23.05 -7.21 7.73
C GLU A 122 21.72 -7.57 7.04
N TYR A 123 20.66 -6.78 7.26
CA TYR A 123 19.40 -6.95 6.54
C TYR A 123 19.51 -6.57 5.06
N GLN A 124 20.27 -5.53 4.73
CA GLN A 124 20.51 -5.17 3.33
C GLN A 124 21.22 -6.30 2.58
N ALA A 125 22.26 -6.88 3.17
CA ALA A 125 22.95 -8.05 2.62
C ALA A 125 22.01 -9.26 2.50
N ALA A 126 21.22 -9.53 3.53
CA ALA A 126 20.24 -10.62 3.51
C ALA A 126 19.15 -10.44 2.43
N PHE A 127 18.71 -9.21 2.15
CA PHE A 127 17.80 -8.94 1.05
C PHE A 127 18.46 -9.05 -0.33
N ASP A 128 19.75 -8.71 -0.46
CA ASP A 128 20.52 -8.93 -1.70
C ASP A 128 20.63 -10.44 -2.01
N ASP A 129 21.04 -11.24 -1.02
CA ASP A 129 21.08 -12.70 -1.12
C ASP A 129 19.69 -13.29 -1.41
N SER A 130 18.65 -12.73 -0.79
CA SER A 130 17.27 -13.13 -1.04
C SER A 130 16.85 -12.83 -2.47
N PHE A 131 17.26 -11.70 -3.06
CA PHE A 131 17.00 -11.39 -4.46
C PHE A 131 17.64 -12.44 -5.37
N ALA A 132 18.90 -12.77 -5.15
CA ALA A 132 19.63 -13.79 -5.92
C ALA A 132 18.93 -15.16 -5.86
N ASN A 133 18.55 -15.59 -4.65
CA ASN A 133 17.85 -16.86 -4.43
C ASN A 133 16.46 -16.91 -5.08
N GLN A 134 15.69 -15.82 -4.96
CA GLN A 134 14.37 -15.70 -5.57
C GLN A 134 14.45 -15.71 -7.10
N TYR A 135 15.43 -15.01 -7.67
CA TYR A 135 15.64 -14.98 -9.11
C TYR A 135 16.12 -16.34 -9.65
N ALA A 136 17.03 -17.02 -8.96
CA ALA A 136 17.51 -18.35 -9.36
C ALA A 136 16.40 -19.42 -9.40
N THR A 137 15.43 -19.33 -8.49
CA THR A 137 14.31 -20.29 -8.38
C THR A 137 12.98 -19.78 -8.93
N ILE A 138 13.01 -18.66 -9.68
CA ILE A 138 11.83 -17.90 -10.11
C ILE A 138 10.82 -18.69 -10.94
N HIS A 139 11.27 -19.70 -11.67
CA HIS A 139 10.44 -20.59 -12.48
C HIS A 139 9.45 -21.43 -11.65
N ARG A 140 9.68 -21.54 -10.33
CA ARG A 140 8.80 -22.27 -9.39
C ARG A 140 7.67 -21.39 -8.85
N LEU A 141 7.72 -20.08 -9.06
CA LEU A 141 6.74 -19.14 -8.54
C LEU A 141 5.58 -18.95 -9.52
N GLU A 142 4.37 -18.93 -8.98
CA GLU A 142 3.16 -18.59 -9.72
C GLU A 142 3.10 -17.10 -10.04
N THR A 143 2.33 -16.73 -11.07
CA THR A 143 2.25 -15.37 -11.62
C THR A 143 1.94 -14.28 -10.58
N ASN A 144 1.09 -14.59 -9.58
CA ASN A 144 0.76 -13.63 -8.52
C ASN A 144 1.95 -13.37 -7.60
N LYS A 145 2.66 -14.43 -7.20
CA LYS A 145 3.87 -14.34 -6.37
C LYS A 145 4.97 -13.55 -7.09
N LEU A 146 5.18 -13.83 -8.37
CA LEU A 146 6.12 -13.07 -9.22
C LEU A 146 5.83 -11.57 -9.19
N ARG A 147 4.55 -11.19 -9.34
CA ARG A 147 4.13 -9.79 -9.32
C ARG A 147 4.46 -9.11 -7.99
N ASN A 148 4.08 -9.73 -6.87
CA ASN A 148 4.27 -9.11 -5.57
C ASN A 148 5.75 -9.02 -5.19
N VAL A 149 6.53 -10.07 -5.44
CA VAL A 149 7.98 -10.08 -5.14
C VAL A 149 8.72 -9.09 -6.04
N ALA A 150 8.36 -8.97 -7.32
CA ALA A 150 8.94 -7.96 -8.21
C ALA A 150 8.67 -6.53 -7.71
N LYS A 151 7.42 -6.24 -7.31
CA LYS A 151 7.05 -4.93 -6.74
C LYS A 151 7.74 -4.64 -5.41
N PHE A 152 7.92 -5.66 -4.57
CA PHE A 152 8.68 -5.55 -3.32
C PHE A 152 10.12 -5.12 -3.57
N PHE A 153 10.84 -5.80 -4.48
CA PHE A 153 12.24 -5.44 -4.78
C PHE A 153 12.34 -4.13 -5.56
N ALA A 154 11.37 -3.79 -6.42
CA ALA A 154 11.29 -2.47 -7.04
C ALA A 154 11.23 -1.37 -5.96
N HIS A 155 10.43 -1.57 -4.91
CA HIS A 155 10.33 -0.64 -3.78
C HIS A 155 11.67 -0.41 -3.10
N LEU A 156 12.41 -1.48 -2.80
CA LEU A 156 13.73 -1.35 -2.18
C LEU A 156 14.74 -0.62 -3.08
N LEU A 157 14.65 -0.80 -4.40
CA LEU A 157 15.54 -0.18 -5.38
C LEU A 157 15.24 1.31 -5.63
N PHE A 158 13.97 1.70 -5.80
CA PHE A 158 13.63 3.11 -6.03
C PHE A 158 13.74 3.96 -4.76
N SER A 159 13.69 3.33 -3.58
CA SER A 159 13.90 4.00 -2.28
C SER A 159 15.37 4.04 -1.86
N ASP A 160 16.30 3.58 -2.72
CA ASP A 160 17.74 3.48 -2.45
C ASP A 160 18.08 2.65 -1.18
N ALA A 161 17.18 1.73 -0.78
CA ALA A 161 17.36 0.85 0.38
C ALA A 161 18.16 -0.42 0.04
N LEU A 162 18.08 -0.87 -1.21
CA LEU A 162 18.89 -1.96 -1.75
C LEU A 162 19.79 -1.42 -2.88
N PRO A 163 21.08 -1.79 -2.92
CA PRO A 163 21.96 -1.38 -4.01
C PRO A 163 21.48 -1.95 -5.35
N TRP A 164 21.74 -1.21 -6.43
CA TRP A 164 21.41 -1.65 -7.80
C TRP A 164 22.35 -2.75 -8.30
N THR A 165 23.30 -3.20 -7.49
CA THR A 165 24.18 -4.34 -7.80
C THR A 165 23.41 -5.64 -8.01
N VAL A 166 22.22 -5.79 -7.41
CA VAL A 166 21.34 -6.95 -7.60
C VAL A 166 20.97 -7.25 -9.06
N PHE A 167 21.10 -6.28 -9.97
CA PHE A 167 20.88 -6.51 -11.39
C PHE A 167 21.93 -7.44 -12.01
N GLU A 168 23.07 -7.69 -11.36
CA GLU A 168 24.09 -8.62 -11.85
C GLU A 168 23.61 -10.07 -11.93
N TYR A 169 22.62 -10.43 -11.11
CA TYR A 169 22.00 -11.75 -11.10
C TYR A 169 21.06 -11.98 -12.30
N ILE A 170 20.66 -10.92 -13.00
CA ILE A 170 19.74 -10.99 -14.13
C ILE A 170 20.50 -11.24 -15.42
N ARG A 171 20.06 -12.26 -16.17
CA ARG A 171 20.56 -12.56 -17.52
C ARG A 171 19.42 -12.56 -18.52
N LEU A 172 19.51 -11.70 -19.53
CA LEU A 172 18.49 -11.54 -20.55
C LEU A 172 18.96 -12.10 -21.90
N ASN A 173 18.84 -13.42 -22.05
CA ASN A 173 19.16 -14.15 -23.27
C ASN A 173 18.14 -15.26 -23.56
N GLU A 174 18.13 -15.81 -24.77
CA GLU A 174 17.16 -16.85 -25.17
C GLU A 174 17.32 -18.19 -24.43
N GLN A 175 18.51 -18.48 -23.88
CA GLN A 175 18.83 -19.78 -23.30
C GLN A 175 18.40 -19.87 -21.83
N GLU A 176 18.63 -18.81 -21.06
CA GLU A 176 18.42 -18.77 -19.61
C GLU A 176 17.11 -18.06 -19.23
N THR A 177 16.60 -17.16 -20.07
CA THR A 177 15.40 -16.37 -19.73
C THR A 177 14.11 -17.17 -19.93
N THR A 178 13.55 -17.67 -18.83
CA THR A 178 12.25 -18.33 -18.79
C THR A 178 11.08 -17.35 -18.87
N SER A 179 9.86 -17.84 -19.14
CA SER A 179 8.62 -17.03 -19.11
C SER A 179 8.42 -16.32 -17.76
N SER A 180 8.71 -16.98 -16.64
CA SER A 180 8.63 -16.39 -15.29
C SER A 180 9.64 -15.25 -15.11
N SER A 181 10.86 -15.43 -15.61
CA SER A 181 11.91 -14.39 -15.59
C SER A 181 11.47 -13.15 -16.38
N ARG A 182 10.87 -13.35 -17.57
CA ARG A 182 10.33 -12.25 -18.39
C ARG A 182 9.25 -11.47 -17.66
N ILE A 183 8.30 -12.16 -17.04
CA ILE A 183 7.21 -11.53 -16.29
C ILE A 183 7.78 -10.71 -15.13
N PHE A 184 8.71 -11.29 -14.36
CA PHE A 184 9.32 -10.63 -13.23
C PHE A 184 10.10 -9.37 -13.63
N ILE A 185 11.02 -9.47 -14.59
CA ILE A 185 11.82 -8.33 -15.05
C ILE A 185 10.91 -7.23 -15.61
N LYS A 186 9.87 -7.60 -16.37
CA LYS A 186 8.91 -6.64 -16.93
C LYS A 186 8.21 -5.87 -15.82
N ILE A 187 7.70 -6.56 -14.79
CA ILE A 187 7.03 -5.91 -13.66
C ILE A 187 8.01 -5.05 -12.85
N LEU A 188 9.22 -5.57 -12.57
CA LEU A 188 10.26 -4.86 -11.82
C LEU A 188 10.61 -3.52 -12.49
N VAL A 189 10.93 -3.55 -13.78
CA VAL A 189 11.34 -2.34 -14.53
C VAL A 189 10.17 -1.39 -14.75
N GLN A 190 8.96 -1.91 -14.99
CA GLN A 190 7.76 -1.08 -15.08
C GLN A 190 7.50 -0.33 -13.76
N GLU A 191 7.56 -1.03 -12.61
CA GLU A 191 7.37 -0.41 -11.30
C GLU A 191 8.43 0.67 -11.00
N LEU A 192 9.69 0.40 -11.35
CA LEU A 192 10.78 1.38 -11.25
C LEU A 192 10.51 2.60 -12.12
N SER A 193 10.03 2.41 -13.35
CA SER A 193 9.71 3.49 -14.27
C SER A 193 8.53 4.33 -13.77
N GLU A 194 7.52 3.70 -13.17
CA GLU A 194 6.36 4.38 -12.60
C GLU A 194 6.75 5.29 -11.43
N HIS A 195 7.70 4.86 -10.58
CA HIS A 195 8.10 5.62 -9.39
C HIS A 195 9.23 6.63 -9.64
N LEU A 196 10.23 6.29 -10.47
CA LEU A 196 11.37 7.17 -10.75
C LEU A 196 11.13 8.09 -11.96
N GLY A 197 10.24 7.69 -12.86
CA GLY A 197 10.11 8.26 -14.19
C GLY A 197 11.18 7.73 -15.17
N VAL A 198 10.80 7.65 -16.44
CA VAL A 198 11.63 7.08 -17.53
C VAL A 198 12.99 7.78 -17.65
N GLN A 199 13.04 9.11 -17.52
CA GLN A 199 14.29 9.87 -17.70
C GLN A 199 15.30 9.55 -16.60
N LYS A 200 14.87 9.53 -15.34
CA LYS A 200 15.75 9.22 -14.20
C LYS A 200 16.19 7.75 -14.25
N LEU A 201 15.28 6.85 -14.60
CA LEU A 201 15.59 5.43 -14.76
C LEU A 201 16.61 5.20 -15.88
N LYS A 202 16.46 5.87 -17.02
CA LYS A 202 17.41 5.83 -18.13
C LYS A 202 18.80 6.31 -17.69
N LEU A 203 18.88 7.43 -16.97
CA LEU A 203 20.15 7.95 -16.47
C LEU A 203 20.84 6.95 -15.53
N ARG A 204 20.07 6.29 -14.65
CA ARG A 204 20.61 5.24 -13.76
C ARG A 204 21.14 4.03 -14.55
N PHE A 205 20.41 3.56 -15.55
CA PHE A 205 20.86 2.42 -16.38
C PHE A 205 22.03 2.74 -17.32
N LEU A 206 22.27 4.01 -17.61
CA LEU A 206 23.39 4.47 -18.44
C LEU A 206 24.62 4.86 -17.62
N ASP A 207 24.62 4.65 -16.31
CA ASP A 207 25.78 4.89 -15.46
C ASP A 207 26.95 3.97 -15.87
N GLU A 208 28.07 4.58 -16.25
CA GLU A 208 29.27 3.88 -16.72
C GLU A 208 29.88 2.99 -15.62
N PHE A 209 29.79 3.38 -14.35
CA PHE A 209 30.32 2.59 -13.24
C PHE A 209 29.53 1.30 -13.00
N MET A 210 28.24 1.29 -13.35
CA MET A 210 27.34 0.14 -13.20
C MET A 210 27.19 -0.67 -14.49
N ALA A 211 27.90 -0.31 -15.57
CA ALA A 211 27.78 -0.95 -16.86
C ALA A 211 28.07 -2.46 -16.83
N THR A 212 29.00 -2.90 -15.97
CA THR A 212 29.32 -4.33 -15.76
C THR A 212 28.20 -5.06 -15.04
N THR A 213 27.61 -4.44 -14.01
CA THR A 213 26.44 -4.97 -13.29
C THR A 213 25.25 -5.15 -14.24
N PHE A 214 24.98 -4.16 -15.08
CA PHE A 214 23.85 -4.21 -16.02
C PHE A 214 24.13 -5.00 -17.30
N ALA A 215 25.33 -5.54 -17.48
CA ALA A 215 25.71 -6.27 -18.70
C ALA A 215 24.79 -7.47 -18.99
N GLY A 216 24.25 -8.10 -17.94
CA GLY A 216 23.27 -9.18 -18.09
C GLY A 216 21.89 -8.72 -18.55
N LEU A 217 21.48 -7.51 -18.16
CA LEU A 217 20.20 -6.89 -18.56
C LEU A 217 20.28 -6.26 -19.96
N PHE A 218 21.44 -5.68 -20.30
CA PHE A 218 21.72 -5.04 -21.58
C PHE A 218 22.92 -5.70 -22.28
N PRO A 219 22.77 -6.95 -22.75
CA PRO A 219 23.86 -7.71 -23.37
C PRO A 219 24.35 -7.05 -24.68
N LYS A 220 25.66 -6.85 -24.76
CA LYS A 220 26.39 -6.32 -25.94
C LYS A 220 27.41 -7.30 -26.51
N ASP A 221 27.44 -8.52 -25.97
CA ASP A 221 28.36 -9.61 -26.31
C ASP A 221 28.02 -10.25 -27.67
N ASN A 222 26.74 -10.52 -27.90
CA ASN A 222 26.26 -11.24 -29.08
C ASN A 222 25.07 -10.49 -29.71
N PRO A 223 25.08 -10.21 -31.03
CA PRO A 223 23.96 -9.57 -31.72
C PRO A 223 22.59 -10.24 -31.49
N ARG A 224 22.55 -11.55 -31.28
CA ARG A 224 21.31 -12.28 -30.96
C ARG A 224 20.78 -11.91 -29.58
N ASN A 225 21.65 -11.89 -28.56
CA ASN A 225 21.28 -11.48 -27.20
C ASN A 225 20.85 -10.01 -27.16
N THR A 226 21.56 -9.13 -27.89
CA THR A 226 21.18 -7.72 -28.00
C THR A 226 19.80 -7.54 -28.63
N ARG A 227 19.50 -8.25 -29.74
CA ARG A 227 18.17 -8.21 -30.36
C ARG A 227 17.09 -8.76 -29.44
N PHE A 228 17.39 -9.82 -28.69
CA PHE A 228 16.47 -10.39 -27.71
C PHE A 228 16.12 -9.37 -26.62
N ALA A 229 17.12 -8.67 -26.08
CA ALA A 229 16.93 -7.64 -25.07
C ALA A 229 16.15 -6.43 -25.62
N ILE A 230 16.44 -5.98 -26.85
CA ILE A 230 15.70 -4.89 -27.51
C ILE A 230 14.22 -5.26 -27.72
N ASN A 231 13.93 -6.50 -28.12
CA ASN A 231 12.54 -6.95 -28.32
C ASN A 231 11.79 -7.19 -27.00
N PHE A 232 12.50 -7.31 -25.89
CA PHE A 232 11.92 -7.55 -24.57
C PHE A 232 11.40 -6.26 -23.92
N PHE A 233 12.17 -5.17 -24.02
CA PHE A 233 11.83 -3.85 -23.47
C PHE A 233 10.94 -3.04 -24.41
#